data_AF-A0A1M5JPS1-F1
#
_entry.id   AF-A0A1M5JPS1-F1
#
_cell.length_a   1.000
_cell.length_b   1.000
_cell.length_c   1.000
_cell.angle_alpha   90.00
_cell.angle_beta   90.00
_cell.angle_gamma   90.00
#
_symmetry.space_group_name_H-M   'P 1'
#
loop_
_entity.id
_entity.type
_entity.pdbx_description
1 polymer ?
#
loop_
_entity_poly.entity_id
_entity_poly.type
_entity_poly.pdbx_seq_one_letter_code
_entity_poly.pdbx_strand_id
1 'polypeptide(L)'
;MEFKTEFDTLEKIYQDMCHKATNPKNFFFTSRYAHLRSMVKDVALIGETSLNNYVDVLMGEKDLPHFAQVKLYMCYPERYLKAKKDESLSPEKKKKIRHMLEQTVSLGFIVHLFLVAEPCREKNFSRIEMQGVEKEWASRILRTDRVLRQYNIGVRKMPGKIFDAFYKEYIEPFITRELHITGWLKKKRHYDFFHKLFFSGALLGLEIDFATRMLHD
;
A
#
# COMPACT_ATOMS: atom_id res chain seq x y z
N MET A 1 -6.47 -19.65 -9.41
CA MET A 1 -7.24 -18.73 -8.54
C MET A 1 -6.31 -17.61 -8.10
N GLU A 2 -6.25 -16.51 -8.86
CA GLU A 2 -5.45 -15.31 -8.52
C GLU A 2 -6.15 -14.55 -7.39
N PHE A 3 -5.41 -14.14 -6.36
CA PHE A 3 -5.98 -13.32 -5.28
C PHE A 3 -5.80 -11.84 -5.61
N LYS A 4 -6.50 -11.34 -6.64
CA LYS A 4 -6.64 -9.89 -6.80
C LYS A 4 -7.51 -9.38 -5.65
N THR A 5 -7.03 -8.41 -4.86
CA THR A 5 -7.89 -7.82 -3.81
C THR A 5 -8.85 -6.86 -4.48
N GLU A 6 -10.13 -7.24 -4.57
CA GLU A 6 -11.17 -6.35 -5.11
C GLU A 6 -11.30 -5.09 -4.25
N PHE A 7 -11.55 -3.95 -4.91
CA PHE A 7 -11.69 -2.64 -4.26
C PHE A 7 -12.68 -2.68 -3.08
N ASP A 8 -13.83 -3.31 -3.26
CA ASP A 8 -14.88 -3.40 -2.23
C ASP A 8 -14.42 -4.19 -1.00
N THR A 9 -13.56 -5.20 -1.19
CA THR A 9 -12.96 -5.95 -0.07
C THR A 9 -11.97 -5.07 0.68
N LEU A 10 -11.13 -4.34 -0.05
CA LEU A 10 -10.13 -3.45 0.53
C LEU A 10 -10.79 -2.26 1.26
N GLU A 11 -11.88 -1.73 0.73
CA GLU A 11 -12.70 -0.70 1.35
C GLU A 11 -13.27 -1.16 2.69
N LYS A 12 -13.80 -2.39 2.77
CA LYS A 12 -14.29 -2.97 4.03
C LYS A 12 -13.17 -3.06 5.06
N ILE A 13 -11.99 -3.53 4.67
CA ILE A 13 -10.81 -3.53 5.56
C ILE A 13 -10.50 -2.11 6.03
N TYR A 14 -10.49 -1.13 5.12
CA TYR A 14 -10.27 0.27 5.48
C TYR A 14 -11.29 0.79 6.49
N GLN A 15 -12.59 0.55 6.27
CA GLN A 15 -13.65 0.94 7.18
C GLN A 15 -13.47 0.29 8.55
N ASP A 16 -13.21 -1.02 8.61
CA ASP A 16 -12.98 -1.75 9.85
C ASP A 16 -11.78 -1.18 10.61
N MET A 17 -10.66 -0.92 9.91
CA MET A 17 -9.48 -0.35 10.54
C MET A 17 -9.70 1.08 11.00
N CYS A 18 -10.53 1.86 10.31
CA CYS A 18 -10.97 3.17 10.78
C CYS A 18 -11.78 3.06 12.07
N HIS A 19 -12.74 2.13 12.18
CA HIS A 19 -13.50 1.92 13.42
C HIS A 19 -12.61 1.47 14.59
N LYS A 20 -11.53 0.74 14.32
CA LYS A 20 -10.55 0.33 15.34
C LYS A 20 -9.58 1.47 15.71
N ALA A 21 -9.22 2.33 14.75
CA ALA A 21 -8.26 3.42 14.95
C ALA A 21 -8.91 4.71 15.49
N THR A 22 -10.19 4.91 15.24
CA THR A 22 -10.96 6.12 15.56
C THR A 22 -12.45 5.80 15.73
N ASN A 23 -13.26 6.81 16.09
CA ASN A 23 -14.72 6.72 16.06
C ASN A 23 -15.25 7.53 14.85
N PRO A 24 -15.40 6.91 13.67
CA PRO A 24 -15.84 7.61 12.46
C PRO A 24 -17.33 8.02 12.51
N LYS A 25 -18.06 7.69 13.59
CA LYS A 25 -19.50 7.89 13.73
C LYS A 25 -20.22 7.35 12.49
N ASN A 26 -21.09 8.15 11.87
CA ASN A 26 -21.87 7.77 10.71
C ASN A 26 -21.22 8.20 9.37
N PHE A 27 -19.93 8.56 9.34
CA PHE A 27 -19.29 9.11 8.13
C PHE A 27 -19.49 8.21 6.89
N PHE A 28 -19.32 6.90 7.04
CA PHE A 28 -19.46 5.93 5.95
C PHE A 28 -20.88 5.81 5.37
N PHE A 29 -21.88 6.38 6.05
CA PHE A 29 -23.28 6.40 5.59
C PHE A 29 -23.70 7.76 4.99
N THR A 30 -22.74 8.68 4.81
CA THR A 30 -23.02 10.01 4.25
C THR A 30 -22.94 10.04 2.73
N SER A 31 -23.68 10.94 2.09
CA SER A 31 -23.55 11.23 0.65
C SER A 31 -22.13 11.67 0.27
N ARG A 32 -21.46 12.40 1.17
CA ARG A 32 -20.05 12.77 1.01
C ARG A 32 -19.14 11.57 0.87
N TYR A 33 -19.34 10.54 1.70
CA TYR A 33 -18.57 9.30 1.57
C TYR A 33 -18.87 8.56 0.27
N ALA A 34 -20.15 8.48 -0.13
CA ALA A 34 -20.53 7.84 -1.39
C ALA A 34 -19.87 8.50 -2.62
N HIS A 35 -19.84 9.84 -2.66
CA HIS A 35 -19.13 10.58 -3.71
C HIS A 35 -17.62 10.34 -3.66
N LEU A 36 -17.02 10.46 -2.47
CA LEU A 36 -15.59 10.20 -2.27
C LEU A 36 -15.20 8.78 -2.72
N ARG A 37 -16.00 7.78 -2.37
CA ARG A 37 -15.82 6.37 -2.75
C ARG A 37 -15.76 6.20 -4.26
N SER A 38 -16.65 6.86 -5.03
CA SER A 38 -16.64 6.77 -6.49
C SER A 38 -15.30 7.27 -7.06
N MET A 39 -14.88 8.46 -6.65
CA MET A 39 -13.60 9.04 -7.09
C MET A 39 -12.41 8.17 -6.67
N VAL A 40 -12.40 7.69 -5.42
CA VAL A 40 -11.32 6.82 -4.92
C VAL A 40 -11.25 5.52 -5.72
N LYS A 41 -12.40 4.95 -6.12
CA LYS A 41 -12.44 3.76 -6.98
C LYS A 41 -11.84 4.02 -8.35
N ASP A 42 -12.19 5.13 -8.98
CA ASP A 42 -11.68 5.49 -10.31
C ASP A 42 -10.16 5.75 -10.29
N VAL A 43 -9.68 6.44 -9.25
CA VAL A 43 -8.26 6.70 -9.06
C VAL A 43 -7.51 5.42 -8.67
N ALA A 44 -8.14 4.53 -7.90
CA ALA A 44 -7.55 3.24 -7.58
C ALA A 44 -7.31 2.38 -8.84
N LEU A 45 -8.24 2.46 -9.81
CA LEU A 45 -8.14 1.72 -11.06
C LEU A 45 -6.92 2.13 -11.90
N ILE A 46 -6.62 3.43 -12.00
CA ILE A 46 -5.45 3.89 -12.76
C ILE A 46 -4.11 3.53 -12.09
N GLY A 47 -4.09 3.42 -10.76
CA GLY A 47 -2.91 3.02 -9.98
C GLY A 47 -2.65 1.52 -9.93
N GLU A 48 -3.63 0.70 -10.34
CA GLU A 48 -3.62 -0.75 -10.16
C GLU A 48 -2.40 -1.44 -10.80
N THR A 49 -2.08 -1.08 -12.05
CA THR A 49 -0.94 -1.65 -12.77
C THR A 49 0.38 -1.37 -12.05
N SER A 50 0.57 -0.14 -11.55
CA SER A 50 1.78 0.25 -10.82
C SER A 50 1.92 -0.50 -9.49
N LEU A 51 0.82 -0.68 -8.76
CA LEU A 51 0.81 -1.49 -7.54
C LEU A 51 1.15 -2.95 -7.81
N ASN A 52 0.56 -3.55 -8.85
CA ASN A 52 0.84 -4.93 -9.24
C ASN A 52 2.30 -5.11 -9.66
N ASN A 53 2.83 -4.21 -10.49
CA ASN A 53 4.24 -4.20 -10.88
C ASN A 53 5.17 -4.12 -9.67
N TYR A 54 4.84 -3.27 -8.70
CA TYR A 54 5.63 -3.13 -7.49
C TYR A 54 5.58 -4.41 -6.63
N VAL A 55 4.41 -5.03 -6.45
CA VAL A 55 4.30 -6.33 -5.76
C VAL A 55 5.10 -7.41 -6.49
N ASP A 56 5.00 -7.49 -7.82
CA ASP A 56 5.76 -8.46 -8.61
C ASP A 56 7.26 -8.32 -8.40
N VAL A 57 7.76 -7.08 -8.30
CA VAL A 57 9.16 -6.81 -7.95
C VAL A 57 9.47 -7.24 -6.51
N LEU A 58 8.58 -6.96 -5.55
CA LEU A 58 8.76 -7.41 -4.17
C LEU A 58 8.73 -8.94 -4.01
N MET A 59 8.05 -9.64 -4.92
CA MET A 59 8.04 -11.10 -5.01
C MET A 59 9.22 -11.69 -5.78
N GLY A 60 10.04 -10.83 -6.42
CA GLY A 60 11.15 -11.24 -7.28
C GLY A 60 10.72 -11.81 -8.63
N GLU A 61 9.48 -11.56 -9.05
CA GLU A 61 8.86 -12.12 -10.27
C GLU A 61 9.04 -11.23 -11.50
N LYS A 62 9.29 -9.94 -11.30
CA LYS A 62 9.59 -8.99 -12.37
C LYS A 62 10.91 -8.26 -12.11
N ASP A 63 11.55 -7.89 -13.22
CA ASP A 63 12.72 -7.00 -13.26
C ASP A 63 12.36 -5.74 -14.04
N LEU A 64 12.04 -4.68 -13.30
CA LEU A 64 11.74 -3.37 -13.86
C LEU A 64 12.89 -2.42 -13.54
N PRO A 65 13.55 -1.81 -14.55
CA PRO A 65 14.76 -0.99 -14.32
C PRO A 65 14.58 0.12 -13.30
N HIS A 66 13.43 0.81 -13.31
CA HIS A 66 13.14 1.90 -12.37
C HIS A 66 12.86 1.41 -10.93
N PHE A 67 12.55 0.12 -10.75
CA PHE A 67 12.44 -0.53 -9.44
C PHE A 67 13.68 -1.35 -9.04
N ALA A 68 14.81 -1.25 -9.77
CA ALA A 68 15.98 -2.08 -9.51
C ALA A 68 16.49 -1.98 -8.05
N GLN A 69 16.54 -0.77 -7.49
CA GLN A 69 16.92 -0.59 -6.08
C GLN A 69 15.87 -1.16 -5.12
N VAL A 70 14.58 -1.02 -5.43
CA VAL A 70 13.51 -1.63 -4.65
C VAL A 70 13.69 -3.15 -4.61
N LYS A 71 13.92 -3.80 -5.75
CA LYS A 71 14.15 -5.24 -5.81
C LYS A 71 15.30 -5.64 -4.87
N LEU A 72 16.43 -4.96 -5.01
CA LEU A 72 17.65 -5.24 -4.24
C LEU A 72 17.44 -5.18 -2.73
N TYR A 73 16.67 -4.19 -2.24
CA TYR A 73 16.54 -3.93 -0.81
C TYR A 73 15.26 -4.49 -0.18
N MET A 74 14.19 -4.64 -0.97
CA MET A 74 12.84 -4.94 -0.48
C MET A 74 12.23 -6.25 -1.01
N CYS A 75 12.90 -7.01 -1.89
CA CYS A 75 12.43 -8.33 -2.30
C CYS A 75 12.17 -9.23 -1.07
N TYR A 76 10.91 -9.55 -0.81
CA TYR A 76 10.47 -10.10 0.47
C TYR A 76 10.94 -11.54 0.69
N PRO A 77 10.77 -12.49 -0.26
CA PRO A 77 11.26 -13.86 -0.10
C PRO A 77 12.77 -13.92 0.18
N GLU A 78 13.58 -13.21 -0.60
CA GLU A 78 15.03 -13.23 -0.49
C GLU A 78 15.51 -12.52 0.78
N ARG A 79 15.00 -11.33 1.08
CA ARG A 79 15.53 -10.48 2.16
C ARG A 79 15.00 -10.86 3.53
N TYR A 80 13.73 -11.23 3.64
CA TYR A 80 13.05 -11.39 4.93
C TYR A 80 12.84 -12.85 5.30
N LEU A 81 12.56 -13.72 4.33
CA LEU A 81 12.42 -15.15 4.60
C LEU A 81 13.75 -15.90 4.48
N LYS A 82 14.78 -15.26 3.92
CA LYS A 82 16.08 -15.89 3.59
C LYS A 82 15.89 -17.17 2.75
N ALA A 83 14.83 -17.22 1.96
CA ALA A 83 14.64 -18.32 1.01
C ALA A 83 15.85 -18.30 0.08
N LYS A 84 16.66 -19.37 0.11
CA LYS A 84 17.74 -19.53 -0.88
C LYS A 84 17.09 -19.57 -2.25
N LYS A 85 17.80 -19.11 -3.29
CA LYS A 85 17.31 -19.17 -4.68
C LYS A 85 16.83 -20.58 -5.07
N ASP A 86 17.39 -21.62 -4.45
CA ASP A 86 17.12 -23.03 -4.73
C ASP A 86 16.07 -23.67 -3.80
N GLU A 87 15.68 -23.01 -2.71
CA GLU A 87 14.59 -23.46 -1.82
C GLU A 87 13.31 -22.71 -2.19
N SER A 88 12.54 -23.30 -3.12
CA SER A 88 11.30 -22.69 -3.56
C SER A 88 10.27 -22.69 -2.43
N LEU A 89 9.70 -21.50 -2.15
CA LEU A 89 8.50 -21.40 -1.34
C LEU A 89 7.41 -22.26 -1.99
N SER A 90 6.64 -23.01 -1.20
CA SER A 90 5.49 -23.73 -1.74
C SER A 90 4.55 -22.76 -2.46
N PRO A 91 3.88 -23.18 -3.55
CA PRO A 91 2.97 -22.30 -4.30
C PRO A 91 1.92 -21.62 -3.42
N GLU A 92 1.39 -22.35 -2.44
CA GLU A 92 0.42 -21.82 -1.48
C GLU A 92 1.03 -20.73 -0.59
N LYS A 93 2.23 -20.95 -0.06
CA LYS A 93 2.92 -19.95 0.78
C LYS A 93 3.26 -18.71 -0.03
N LYS A 94 3.74 -18.87 -1.26
CA LYS A 94 4.01 -17.78 -2.20
C LYS A 94 2.74 -16.95 -2.45
N LYS A 95 1.62 -17.62 -2.68
CA LYS A 95 0.31 -17.02 -2.88
C LYS A 95 -0.17 -16.22 -1.67
N LYS A 96 -0.05 -16.78 -0.45
CA LYS A 96 -0.42 -16.08 0.80
C LYS A 96 0.46 -14.85 1.06
N ILE A 97 1.76 -14.94 0.80
CA ILE A 97 2.69 -13.80 0.91
C ILE A 97 2.29 -12.70 -0.07
N ARG A 98 2.14 -13.04 -1.36
CA ARG A 98 1.72 -12.10 -2.40
C ARG A 98 0.44 -11.37 -2.00
N HIS A 99 -0.58 -12.11 -1.57
CA HIS A 99 -1.84 -11.53 -1.12
C HIS A 99 -1.66 -10.52 0.01
N MET A 100 -0.85 -10.85 1.03
CA MET A 100 -0.58 -9.94 2.13
C MET A 100 0.17 -8.68 1.68
N LEU A 101 1.10 -8.80 0.72
CA LEU A 101 1.79 -7.65 0.13
C LEU A 101 0.83 -6.75 -0.65
N GLU A 102 -0.01 -7.34 -1.52
CA GLU A 102 -1.02 -6.65 -2.34
C GLU A 102 -2.02 -5.90 -1.46
N GLN A 103 -2.55 -6.55 -0.42
CA GLN A 103 -3.45 -5.93 0.54
C GLN A 103 -2.78 -4.77 1.27
N THR A 104 -1.54 -4.95 1.74
CA THR A 104 -0.84 -3.92 2.51
C THR A 104 -0.60 -2.66 1.69
N VAL A 105 -0.02 -2.80 0.49
CA VAL A 105 0.30 -1.64 -0.35
C VAL A 105 -0.98 -0.95 -0.86
N SER A 106 -1.97 -1.73 -1.28
CA SER A 106 -3.23 -1.18 -1.76
C SER A 106 -3.99 -0.47 -0.65
N LEU A 107 -3.96 -1.01 0.58
CA LEU A 107 -4.62 -0.38 1.73
C LEU A 107 -3.99 0.98 2.01
N GLY A 108 -2.66 1.07 2.01
CA GLY A 108 -1.97 2.35 2.18
C GLY A 108 -2.31 3.38 1.11
N PHE A 109 -2.45 2.92 -0.14
CA PHE A 109 -2.89 3.76 -1.26
C PHE A 109 -4.31 4.30 -1.05
N ILE A 110 -5.30 3.44 -0.80
CA ILE A 110 -6.69 3.92 -0.62
C ILE A 110 -6.86 4.74 0.66
N VAL A 111 -6.10 4.46 1.72
CA VAL A 111 -6.09 5.26 2.95
C VAL A 111 -5.70 6.70 2.65
N HIS A 112 -4.68 6.89 1.81
CA HIS A 112 -4.32 8.23 1.36
C HIS A 112 -5.48 8.88 0.58
N LEU A 113 -6.03 8.17 -0.41
CA LEU A 113 -7.08 8.72 -1.26
C LEU A 113 -8.35 9.11 -0.48
N PHE A 114 -8.73 8.34 0.55
CA PHE A 114 -9.87 8.66 1.42
C PHE A 114 -9.59 9.76 2.44
N LEU A 115 -8.36 9.84 2.99
CA LEU A 115 -8.03 10.82 4.03
C LEU A 115 -7.65 12.20 3.48
N VAL A 116 -7.09 12.25 2.28
CA VAL A 116 -6.66 13.48 1.63
C VAL A 116 -7.59 13.80 0.49
N ALA A 117 -8.37 14.86 0.67
CA ALA A 117 -9.12 15.47 -0.41
C ALA A 117 -8.19 16.39 -1.22
N GLU A 118 -8.01 16.07 -2.49
CA GLU A 118 -7.27 16.91 -3.44
C GLU A 118 -8.25 17.39 -4.53
N PRO A 119 -8.58 18.70 -4.58
CA PRO A 119 -9.55 19.22 -5.56
C PRO A 119 -9.14 18.97 -7.02
N CYS A 120 -7.85 18.95 -7.33
CA CYS A 120 -7.38 18.71 -8.69
C CYS A 120 -7.58 17.24 -9.10
N ARG A 121 -7.65 16.32 -8.14
CA ARG A 121 -7.78 14.89 -8.40
C ARG A 121 -9.09 14.60 -9.13
N GLU A 122 -10.20 15.13 -8.65
CA GLU A 122 -11.53 14.93 -9.26
C GLU A 122 -11.59 15.41 -10.73
N LYS A 123 -10.87 16.49 -11.06
CA LYS A 123 -10.91 17.12 -12.38
C LYS A 123 -9.92 16.51 -13.37
N ASN A 124 -8.74 16.11 -12.89
CA ASN A 124 -7.59 15.87 -13.77
C ASN A 124 -7.07 14.42 -13.75
N PHE A 125 -7.61 13.51 -12.91
CA PHE A 125 -7.01 12.17 -12.77
C PHE A 125 -6.96 11.37 -14.08
N SER A 126 -7.94 11.54 -14.97
CA SER A 126 -8.01 10.87 -16.28
C SER A 126 -6.93 11.34 -17.26
N ARG A 127 -6.26 12.46 -16.98
CA ARG A 127 -5.22 13.08 -17.83
C ARG A 127 -3.80 12.74 -17.34
N ILE A 128 -3.66 12.00 -16.24
CA ILE A 128 -2.36 11.66 -15.67
C ILE A 128 -1.64 10.63 -16.55
N GLU A 129 -0.39 10.93 -16.91
CA GLU A 129 0.52 9.94 -17.47
C GLU A 129 1.13 9.07 -16.34
N MET A 130 0.52 7.92 -16.09
CA MET A 130 0.92 7.03 -14.99
C MET A 130 2.37 6.55 -15.06
N GLN A 131 2.96 6.48 -16.26
CA GLN A 131 4.37 6.09 -16.40
C GLN A 131 5.33 7.10 -15.75
N GLY A 132 5.04 8.40 -15.84
CA GLY A 132 5.82 9.44 -15.17
C GLY A 132 5.67 9.35 -13.66
N VAL A 133 4.43 9.18 -13.18
CA VAL A 133 4.11 9.00 -11.75
C VAL A 133 4.82 7.78 -11.18
N GLU A 134 4.80 6.65 -11.87
CA GLU A 134 5.44 5.40 -11.44
C GLU A 134 6.96 5.58 -11.27
N LYS A 135 7.62 6.28 -12.18
CA LYS A 135 9.06 6.56 -12.10
C LYS A 135 9.40 7.44 -10.88
N GLU A 136 8.67 8.53 -10.69
CA GLU A 136 8.86 9.42 -9.54
C GLU A 136 8.60 8.68 -8.23
N TRP A 137 7.51 7.93 -8.16
CA TRP A 137 7.17 7.08 -7.03
C TRP A 137 8.30 6.09 -6.73
N ALA A 138 8.73 5.29 -7.71
CA ALA A 138 9.78 4.29 -7.55
C ALA A 138 11.09 4.88 -7.02
N SER A 139 11.47 6.08 -7.49
CA SER A 139 12.68 6.79 -7.04
C SER A 139 12.65 7.19 -5.55
N ARG A 140 11.46 7.31 -4.97
CA ARG A 140 11.23 7.82 -3.60
C ARG A 140 10.86 6.73 -2.59
N ILE A 141 10.45 5.54 -3.02
CA ILE A 141 10.03 4.42 -2.15
C ILE A 141 11.05 4.11 -1.05
N LEU A 142 12.34 4.13 -1.36
CA LEU A 142 13.37 3.80 -0.37
C LEU A 142 13.60 4.91 0.66
N ARG A 143 13.21 6.15 0.36
CA ARG A 143 13.36 7.35 1.19
C ARG A 143 12.04 7.80 1.84
N THR A 144 11.04 6.91 1.83
CA THR A 144 9.67 7.14 2.32
C THR A 144 9.60 7.68 3.74
N ASP A 145 10.51 7.28 4.64
CA ASP A 145 10.43 7.61 6.08
C ASP A 145 10.37 9.11 6.37
N ARG A 146 11.15 9.94 5.64
CA ARG A 146 11.18 11.39 5.88
C ARG A 146 9.94 12.09 5.35
N VAL A 147 9.56 11.80 4.10
CA VAL A 147 8.39 12.40 3.43
C VAL A 147 7.12 12.01 4.17
N LEU A 148 7.02 10.74 4.55
CA LEU A 148 5.80 10.20 5.12
C LEU A 148 5.66 10.49 6.60
N ARG A 149 6.74 10.80 7.32
CA ARG A 149 6.64 11.36 8.67
C ARG A 149 5.91 12.69 8.68
N GLN A 150 6.22 13.60 7.75
CA GLN A 150 5.55 14.90 7.65
C GLN A 150 4.10 14.74 7.20
N TYR A 151 3.87 13.93 6.16
CA TYR A 151 2.52 13.55 5.72
C TYR A 151 1.67 13.01 6.88
N ASN A 152 2.18 11.99 7.59
CA ASN A 152 1.46 11.34 8.68
C ASN A 152 1.13 12.35 9.81
N ILE A 153 2.02 13.31 10.10
CA ILE A 153 1.72 14.41 11.04
C ILE A 153 0.59 15.29 10.49
N GLY A 154 0.67 15.69 9.22
CA GLY A 154 -0.34 16.53 8.55
C GLY A 154 -1.74 15.92 8.55
N VAL A 155 -1.86 14.60 8.44
CA VAL A 155 -3.13 13.86 8.54
C VAL A 155 -3.39 13.27 9.93
N ARG A 156 -2.91 13.96 10.98
CA ARG A 156 -3.19 13.66 12.41
C ARG A 156 -2.85 12.22 12.84
N LYS A 157 -1.79 11.67 12.26
CA LYS A 157 -1.27 10.31 12.45
C LYS A 157 -2.26 9.19 12.10
N MET A 158 -3.33 9.51 11.36
CA MET A 158 -4.40 8.56 11.07
C MET A 158 -3.91 7.36 10.22
N PRO A 159 -3.10 7.53 9.16
CA PRO A 159 -2.55 6.40 8.41
C PRO A 159 -1.76 5.43 9.29
N GLY A 160 -0.92 5.96 10.18
CA GLY A 160 -0.16 5.13 11.14
C GLY A 160 -1.08 4.31 12.05
N LYS A 161 -2.12 4.92 12.61
CA LYS A 161 -3.09 4.21 13.47
C LYS A 161 -3.86 3.12 12.71
N ILE A 162 -4.25 3.41 11.46
CA ILE A 162 -4.92 2.44 10.58
C ILE A 162 -3.97 1.27 10.29
N PHE A 163 -2.71 1.55 9.98
CA PHE A 163 -1.70 0.51 9.78
C PHE A 163 -1.49 -0.33 11.05
N ASP A 164 -1.39 0.29 12.22
CA ASP A 164 -1.20 -0.44 13.49
C ASP A 164 -2.35 -1.40 13.77
N ALA A 165 -3.59 -0.98 13.49
CA ALA A 165 -4.77 -1.83 13.58
C ALA A 165 -4.72 -2.98 12.55
N PHE A 166 -4.39 -2.66 11.30
CA PHE A 166 -4.27 -3.65 10.22
C PHE A 166 -3.17 -4.68 10.51
N TYR A 167 -2.03 -4.23 11.03
CA TYR A 167 -0.91 -5.09 11.35
C TYR A 167 -1.29 -6.11 12.43
N LYS A 168 -1.92 -5.65 13.53
CA LYS A 168 -2.33 -6.54 14.63
C LYS A 168 -3.39 -7.55 14.19
N GLU A 169 -4.31 -7.14 13.32
CA GLU A 169 -5.43 -7.98 12.90
C GLU A 169 -5.06 -9.00 11.82
N TYR A 170 -4.26 -8.59 10.81
CA TYR A 170 -4.03 -9.40 9.61
C TYR A 170 -2.57 -9.86 9.49
N ILE A 171 -1.62 -8.93 9.60
CA ILE A 171 -0.21 -9.21 9.31
C ILE A 171 0.46 -10.03 10.41
N GLU A 172 0.30 -9.66 11.68
CA GLU A 172 0.94 -10.37 12.80
C GLU A 172 0.46 -11.83 12.92
N PRO A 173 -0.86 -12.14 12.83
CA PRO A 173 -1.33 -13.51 12.80
C PRO A 173 -0.77 -14.28 11.60
N PHE A 174 -0.73 -13.67 10.42
CA PHE A 174 -0.13 -14.27 9.22
C PHE A 174 1.35 -14.62 9.43
N ILE A 175 2.16 -13.67 9.90
CA ILE A 175 3.59 -13.88 10.17
C ILE A 175 3.80 -14.97 11.23
N THR A 176 2.99 -14.98 12.28
CA THR A 176 3.15 -15.91 13.39
C THR A 176 2.72 -17.32 13.02
N ARG A 177 1.58 -17.47 12.33
CA ARG A 177 0.94 -18.76 12.05
C ARG A 177 1.41 -19.39 10.74
N GLU A 178 1.48 -18.60 9.67
CA GLU A 178 1.79 -19.10 8.31
C GLU A 178 3.30 -19.08 8.02
N LEU A 179 4.03 -18.12 8.60
CA LEU A 179 5.48 -17.99 8.40
C LEU A 179 6.29 -18.56 9.58
N HIS A 180 5.63 -18.92 10.69
CA HIS A 180 6.24 -19.42 11.92
C HIS A 180 7.30 -18.49 12.52
N ILE A 181 7.08 -17.17 12.41
CA ILE A 181 8.02 -16.16 12.90
C ILE A 181 7.54 -15.66 14.26
N THR A 182 8.17 -16.16 15.33
CA THR A 182 7.73 -15.90 16.71
C THR A 182 8.62 -14.92 17.47
N GLY A 183 9.92 -14.81 17.12
CA GLY A 183 10.88 -13.97 17.84
C GLY A 183 10.64 -12.47 17.68
N TRP A 184 10.69 -11.71 18.79
CA TRP A 184 10.38 -10.27 18.82
C TRP A 184 11.20 -9.43 17.82
N LEU A 185 12.51 -9.62 17.75
CA LEU A 185 13.37 -8.92 16.79
C LEU A 185 12.98 -9.21 15.34
N LYS A 186 12.60 -10.46 15.03
CA LYS A 186 12.13 -10.84 13.70
C LYS A 186 10.79 -10.18 13.41
N LYS A 187 9.83 -10.27 14.34
CA LYS A 187 8.52 -9.60 14.22
C LYS A 187 8.66 -8.10 13.96
N LYS A 188 9.52 -7.41 14.72
CA LYS A 188 9.80 -5.97 14.52
C LYS A 188 10.31 -5.69 13.10
N ARG A 189 11.24 -6.49 12.59
CA ARG A 189 11.74 -6.33 11.23
C ARG A 189 10.65 -6.49 10.16
N HIS A 190 9.70 -7.41 10.36
CA HIS A 190 8.56 -7.55 9.47
C HIS A 190 7.56 -6.40 9.62
N TYR A 191 7.29 -5.95 10.85
CA TYR A 191 6.50 -4.74 11.08
C TYR A 191 7.07 -3.55 10.31
N ASP A 192 8.38 -3.28 10.44
CA ASP A 192 9.05 -2.16 9.76
C ASP A 192 8.93 -2.29 8.22
N PHE A 193 9.05 -3.52 7.70
CA PHE A 193 8.85 -3.79 6.27
C PHE A 193 7.42 -3.51 5.81
N PHE A 194 6.41 -4.07 6.48
CA PHE A 194 5.01 -3.89 6.11
C PHE A 194 4.56 -2.44 6.33
N HIS A 195 5.10 -1.76 7.34
CA HIS A 195 4.87 -0.34 7.56
C HIS A 195 5.40 0.47 6.37
N LYS A 196 6.64 0.21 5.94
CA LYS A 196 7.21 0.84 4.74
C LYS A 196 6.41 0.53 3.48
N LEU A 197 5.90 -0.69 3.34
CA LEU A 197 5.07 -1.14 2.21
C LEU A 197 3.70 -0.43 2.18
N PHE A 198 3.04 -0.31 3.32
CA PHE A 198 1.80 0.44 3.44
C PHE A 198 2.02 1.90 3.03
N PHE A 199 3.08 2.50 3.57
CA PHE A 199 3.39 3.88 3.32
C PHE A 199 3.91 4.15 1.89
N SER A 200 4.53 3.18 1.21
CA SER A 200 4.82 3.32 -0.22
C SER A 200 3.55 3.34 -1.07
N GLY A 201 2.49 2.62 -0.70
CA GLY A 201 1.17 2.77 -1.32
C GLY A 201 0.59 4.18 -1.14
N ALA A 202 0.65 4.72 0.08
CA ALA A 202 0.22 6.11 0.34
C ALA A 202 1.03 7.14 -0.48
N LEU A 203 2.34 6.88 -0.68
CA LEU A 203 3.20 7.73 -1.50
C LEU A 203 2.75 7.73 -2.97
N LEU A 204 2.28 6.60 -3.53
CA LEU A 204 1.75 6.60 -4.90
C LEU A 204 0.58 7.56 -5.05
N GLY A 205 -0.32 7.59 -4.05
CA GLY A 205 -1.43 8.54 -4.04
C GLY A 205 -0.96 10.00 -3.97
N LEU A 206 0.09 10.29 -3.19
CA LEU A 206 0.69 11.63 -3.17
C LEU A 206 1.29 12.02 -4.52
N GLU A 207 1.98 11.11 -5.22
CA GLU A 207 2.54 11.41 -6.55
C GLU A 207 1.44 11.60 -7.61
N ILE A 208 0.33 10.87 -7.51
CA ILE A 208 -0.88 11.12 -8.30
C ILE A 208 -1.42 12.52 -8.02
N ASP A 209 -1.58 12.91 -6.76
CA ASP A 209 -2.03 14.24 -6.39
C ASP A 209 -1.12 15.34 -6.96
N PHE A 210 0.20 15.17 -6.84
CA PHE A 210 1.16 16.11 -7.43
C PHE A 210 1.01 16.20 -8.95
N ALA A 211 0.90 15.07 -9.64
CA ALA A 211 0.69 15.07 -11.09
C ALA A 211 -0.61 15.77 -11.50
N THR A 212 -1.70 15.60 -10.75
CA THR A 212 -2.98 16.28 -11.06
C THR A 212 -2.93 17.79 -10.87
N ARG A 213 -2.12 18.28 -9.92
CA ARG A 213 -1.89 19.71 -9.70
C ARG A 213 -1.07 20.33 -10.82
N MET A 214 -0.02 19.64 -11.29
CA MET A 214 0.82 20.11 -12.40
C MET A 214 0.08 20.22 -13.74
N LEU A 215 -1.12 19.66 -13.87
CA LEU A 215 -1.97 19.79 -15.06
C LEU A 215 -2.92 21.01 -15.01
N HIS A 216 -2.96 21.70 -13.87
CA HIS A 216 -3.76 22.92 -13.67
C HIS A 216 -2.94 24.19 -13.95
N ASP A 217 -1.62 24.10 -13.94
CA ASP A 217 -0.67 25.17 -14.31
C ASP A 217 -0.33 25.09 -15.82
#